data_AF-A0ABD0MEL1-F1
#
_entry.id   AF-A0ABD0MEL1-F1
#
_cell.length_a   1.000
_cell.length_b   1.000
_cell.length_c   1.000
_cell.angle_alpha   90.00
_cell.angle_beta   90.00
_cell.angle_gamma   90.00
#
_symmetry.space_group_name_H-M   'P 1'
#
loop_
_entity.id
_entity.type
_entity.pdbx_description
1 polymer ?
#
loop_
_entity_poly.entity_id
_entity_poly.type
_entity_poly.pdbx_seq_one_letter_code
_entity_poly.pdbx_strand_id
1 'polypeptide(L)'
;ILRLPKIQRLSDQTMDPASRLFCLHQGNRCIEDYVVDFCELCHLVNFNDVALKDIFRAGLSDPIRSGLPGGKIHWSLEQYIDYALLLVGSSFTVGIADEGPRNPAVTPHTTTS
;
A
#
# COMPACT_ATOMS: atom_id res chain seq x y z
N ILE A 1 40.72 29.26 -11.53
CA ILE A 1 39.60 28.94 -10.61
C ILE A 1 38.51 28.28 -11.45
N LEU A 2 38.46 26.94 -11.46
CA LEU A 2 37.36 26.22 -12.12
C LEU A 2 36.11 26.37 -11.26
N ARG A 3 35.06 27.01 -11.79
CA ARG A 3 33.72 26.93 -11.22
C ARG A 3 33.13 25.58 -11.63
N LEU A 4 33.12 24.63 -10.69
CA LEU A 4 32.24 23.47 -10.74
C LEU A 4 30.79 23.97 -10.76
N PRO A 5 29.92 23.47 -11.66
CA PRO A 5 28.50 23.78 -11.55
C PRO A 5 27.98 23.24 -10.22
N LYS A 6 27.23 24.09 -9.50
CA LYS A 6 26.44 23.67 -8.35
C LYS A 6 25.58 22.50 -8.80
N ILE A 7 25.77 21.34 -8.17
CA ILE A 7 24.82 20.23 -8.24
C ILE A 7 23.55 20.77 -7.61
N GLN A 8 22.71 21.37 -8.45
CA GLN A 8 21.41 21.86 -8.07
C GLN A 8 20.63 20.61 -7.74
N ARG A 9 20.34 20.42 -6.44
CA ARG A 9 19.41 19.43 -5.90
C ARG A 9 18.31 19.21 -6.93
N LEU A 10 18.32 18.03 -7.56
CA LEU A 10 17.19 17.60 -8.35
C LEU A 10 16.03 17.58 -7.37
N SER A 11 15.17 18.57 -7.54
CA SER A 11 13.87 18.74 -6.91
C SER A 11 13.22 17.40 -6.69
N ASP A 12 12.92 17.09 -5.42
CA ASP A 12 11.59 16.73 -4.91
C ASP A 12 10.57 16.29 -5.99
N GLN A 13 10.93 15.27 -6.77
CA GLN A 13 10.04 14.66 -7.72
C GLN A 13 9.36 13.57 -6.90
N THR A 14 8.23 13.92 -6.29
CA THR A 14 7.39 12.99 -5.54
C THR A 14 7.17 11.78 -6.45
N MET A 15 7.85 10.68 -6.12
CA MET A 15 7.80 9.45 -6.90
C MET A 15 6.32 9.06 -7.04
N ASP A 16 5.89 8.77 -8.27
CA ASP A 16 4.49 8.40 -8.51
C ASP A 16 4.13 7.13 -7.70
N PRO A 17 2.86 6.95 -7.32
CA PRO A 17 2.46 5.88 -6.41
C PRO A 17 2.77 4.49 -6.95
N ALA A 18 2.71 4.27 -8.27
CA ALA A 18 3.04 2.98 -8.86
C ALA A 18 4.54 2.69 -8.72
N SER A 19 5.39 3.67 -9.03
CA SER A 19 6.83 3.55 -8.80
C SER A 19 7.16 3.31 -7.32
N ARG A 20 6.51 4.03 -6.40
CA ARG A 20 6.68 3.80 -4.95
C ARG A 20 6.29 2.38 -4.55
N LEU A 21 5.19 1.85 -5.10
CA LEU A 21 4.72 0.49 -4.85
C LEU A 21 5.72 -0.55 -5.35
N PHE A 22 6.29 -0.38 -6.55
CA PHE A 22 7.33 -1.27 -7.08
C PHE A 22 8.64 -1.23 -6.28
N CYS A 23 8.96 -0.10 -5.66
CA CYS A 23 10.16 0.04 -4.84
C CYS A 23 9.93 -0.30 -3.36
N LEU A 24 8.69 -0.59 -2.94
CA LEU A 24 8.39 -0.93 -1.57
C LEU A 24 8.92 -2.32 -1.23
N HIS A 25 9.72 -2.40 -0.18
CA HIS A 25 10.24 -3.67 0.34
C HIS A 25 10.06 -3.72 1.86
N GLN A 26 9.82 -4.91 2.38
CA GLN A 26 9.76 -5.15 3.82
C GLN A 26 11.11 -4.84 4.46
N GLY A 27 12.21 -5.33 3.86
CA GLY A 27 13.56 -5.16 4.40
C GLY A 27 13.66 -5.73 5.82
N ASN A 28 14.18 -4.92 6.75
CA ASN A 28 14.31 -5.28 8.17
C ASN A 28 13.10 -4.89 9.01
N ARG A 29 12.02 -4.38 8.40
CA ARG A 29 10.80 -3.96 9.12
C ARG A 29 9.92 -5.17 9.41
N CYS A 30 9.04 -5.04 10.41
CA CYS A 30 8.00 -6.03 10.62
C CYS A 30 7.04 -6.05 9.42
N ILE A 31 6.30 -7.15 9.27
CA ILE A 31 5.39 -7.30 8.13
C ILE A 31 4.22 -6.32 8.23
N GLU A 32 3.81 -5.94 9.44
CA GLU A 32 2.72 -5.01 9.70
C GLU A 32 3.02 -3.63 9.13
N ASP A 33 4.20 -3.07 9.41
CA ASP A 33 4.62 -1.77 8.85
C ASP A 33 4.66 -1.81 7.31
N TYR A 34 5.13 -2.93 6.75
CA TYR A 34 5.14 -3.14 5.30
C TYR A 34 3.73 -3.20 4.71
N VAL A 35 2.81 -3.91 5.37
CA VAL A 35 1.41 -4.04 4.94
C VAL A 35 0.70 -2.70 4.97
N VAL A 36 0.92 -1.88 6.01
CA VAL A 36 0.34 -0.53 6.10
C VAL A 36 0.78 0.31 4.90
N ASP A 37 2.09 0.43 4.66
CA ASP A 37 2.62 1.19 3.51
C ASP A 37 2.09 0.65 2.17
N PHE A 38 2.02 -0.68 2.04
CA PHE A 38 1.54 -1.34 0.84
C PHE A 38 0.07 -1.01 0.58
N CYS A 39 -0.79 -1.13 1.60
CA CYS A 39 -2.21 -0.81 1.50
C CYS A 39 -2.40 0.67 1.13
N GLU A 40 -1.71 1.60 1.79
CA GLU A 40 -1.79 3.03 1.46
C GLU A 40 -1.49 3.30 -0.02
N LEU A 41 -0.48 2.64 -0.58
CA LEU A 41 -0.11 2.79 -1.99
C LEU A 41 -1.07 2.07 -2.96
N CYS A 42 -1.66 0.94 -2.56
CA CYS A 42 -2.62 0.20 -3.38
C CYS A 42 -3.85 1.04 -3.74
N HIS A 43 -4.35 1.85 -2.81
CA HIS A 43 -5.50 2.71 -3.05
C HIS A 43 -5.21 3.87 -4.03
N LEU A 44 -3.93 4.12 -4.35
CA LEU A 44 -3.50 5.20 -5.23
C LEU A 44 -3.20 4.72 -6.66
N VAL A 45 -3.34 3.43 -6.95
CA VAL A 45 -3.05 2.84 -8.26
C VAL A 45 -4.26 2.06 -8.80
N ASN A 46 -4.31 1.89 -10.13
CA ASN A 46 -5.43 1.21 -10.80
C ASN A 46 -5.07 -0.24 -11.21
N PHE A 47 -4.26 -0.92 -10.39
CA PHE A 47 -3.82 -2.30 -10.63
C PHE A 47 -4.87 -3.30 -10.13
N ASN A 48 -4.94 -4.47 -10.77
CA ASN A 48 -5.83 -5.54 -10.34
C ASN A 48 -5.18 -6.42 -9.26
N ASP A 49 -6.00 -7.23 -8.56
CA ASP A 49 -5.54 -8.14 -7.50
C ASP A 49 -4.41 -9.07 -7.93
N VAL A 50 -4.39 -9.51 -9.19
CA VAL A 50 -3.31 -10.38 -9.68
C VAL A 50 -1.96 -9.64 -9.64
N ALA A 51 -1.92 -8.44 -10.20
CA ALA A 51 -0.71 -7.60 -10.19
C ALA A 51 -0.32 -7.18 -8.77
N LEU A 52 -1.30 -6.80 -7.93
CA LEU A 52 -1.04 -6.38 -6.56
C LEU A 52 -0.49 -7.53 -5.71
N LYS A 53 -1.01 -8.76 -5.84
CA LYS A 53 -0.46 -9.93 -5.16
C LYS A 53 0.97 -10.23 -5.57
N ASP A 54 1.29 -10.13 -6.86
CA ASP A 54 2.65 -10.35 -7.35
C ASP A 54 3.63 -9.30 -6.82
N ILE A 55 3.23 -8.02 -6.79
CA ILE A 55 4.05 -6.93 -6.23
C ILE A 55 4.23 -7.12 -4.72
N PHE A 56 3.14 -7.38 -3.99
CA PHE A 56 3.17 -7.65 -2.55
C PHE A 56 4.15 -8.77 -2.23
N ARG A 57 4.05 -9.89 -2.93
CA ARG A 57 4.93 -11.04 -2.74
C ARG A 57 6.38 -10.71 -3.07
N ALA A 58 6.64 -9.92 -4.10
CA ALA A 58 8.00 -9.54 -4.50
C ALA A 58 8.71 -8.71 -3.43
N GLY A 59 7.99 -7.80 -2.77
CA GLY A 59 8.53 -6.91 -1.73
C GLY A 59 8.74 -7.57 -0.35
N LEU A 60 8.19 -8.76 -0.11
CA LEU A 60 8.36 -9.49 1.15
C LEU A 60 9.77 -10.06 1.34
N SER A 61 10.17 -10.22 2.60
CA SER A 61 11.36 -10.97 2.99
C SER A 61 11.26 -12.45 2.60
N ASP A 62 12.41 -13.07 2.32
CA ASP A 62 12.49 -14.46 1.84
C ASP A 62 11.73 -15.50 2.68
N PRO A 63 11.84 -15.50 4.03
CA PRO A 63 11.16 -16.50 4.85
C PRO A 63 9.65 -16.49 4.64
N ILE A 64 9.04 -15.30 4.65
CA ILE A 64 7.60 -15.12 4.48
C ILE A 64 7.23 -15.43 3.03
N ARG A 65 7.93 -14.83 2.07
CA ARG A 65 7.72 -15.01 0.62
C ARG A 65 7.71 -16.48 0.18
N SER A 66 8.58 -17.29 0.77
CA SER A 66 8.70 -18.72 0.48
C SER A 66 7.50 -19.54 0.96
N GLY A 67 6.81 -19.09 2.02
CA GLY A 67 5.60 -19.72 2.56
C GLY A 67 4.32 -19.33 1.82
N LEU A 68 4.34 -18.25 1.01
CA LEU A 68 3.16 -17.82 0.29
C LEU A 68 2.91 -18.66 -0.98
N PRO A 69 1.64 -19.04 -1.25
CA PRO A 69 1.27 -19.65 -2.52
C PRO A 69 1.53 -18.68 -3.68
N GLY A 70 1.97 -19.22 -4.82
CA GLY A 70 2.19 -18.44 -6.05
C GLY A 70 0.87 -17.98 -6.69
N GLY A 71 0.96 -17.09 -7.68
CA GLY A 71 -0.16 -16.35 -8.30
C GLY A 71 -1.28 -17.14 -9.00
N LYS A 72 -1.39 -18.45 -8.80
CA LYS A 72 -2.48 -19.29 -9.34
C LYS A 72 -3.66 -19.48 -8.38
N ILE A 73 -3.60 -18.93 -7.17
CA ILE A 73 -4.69 -19.03 -6.21
C ILE A 73 -5.75 -17.94 -6.39
N HIS A 74 -7.01 -18.34 -6.32
CA HIS A 74 -8.20 -17.48 -6.47
C HIS A 74 -8.55 -16.68 -5.21
N TRP A 75 -7.55 -16.23 -4.45
CA TRP A 75 -7.78 -15.36 -3.30
C TRP A 75 -7.87 -13.90 -3.72
N SER A 76 -8.68 -13.13 -2.99
CA SER A 76 -8.60 -11.67 -3.03
C SER A 76 -7.24 -11.20 -2.52
N LEU A 77 -6.89 -9.94 -2.82
CA LEU A 77 -5.68 -9.32 -2.26
C LEU A 77 -5.68 -9.36 -0.71
N GLU A 78 -6.82 -9.05 -0.09
CA GLU A 78 -7.00 -9.06 1.37
C GLU A 78 -6.70 -10.45 1.97
N GLN A 79 -7.33 -11.50 1.43
CA GLN A 79 -7.07 -12.89 1.85
C GLN A 79 -5.61 -13.29 1.70
N TYR A 80 -4.93 -12.77 0.67
CA TYR A 80 -3.52 -13.03 0.43
C TYR A 80 -2.62 -12.36 1.48
N ILE A 81 -2.94 -11.12 1.86
CA ILE A 81 -2.21 -10.37 2.89
C ILE A 81 -2.45 -10.98 4.27
N ASP A 82 -3.70 -11.29 4.62
CA ASP A 82 -4.04 -11.93 5.90
C ASP A 82 -3.32 -13.27 6.07
N TYR A 83 -3.19 -14.06 5.00
CA TYR A 83 -2.42 -15.30 5.05
C TYR A 83 -0.93 -15.05 5.31
N ALA A 84 -0.34 -14.00 4.73
CA ALA A 84 1.04 -13.64 4.99
C ALA A 84 1.28 -13.23 6.46
N LEU A 85 0.32 -12.53 7.05
CA LEU A 85 0.31 -12.15 8.46
C LEU A 85 0.15 -13.37 9.37
N LEU A 86 -0.73 -14.31 9.00
CA LEU A 86 -0.92 -15.57 9.71
C LEU A 86 0.36 -16.42 9.74
N LEU A 87 1.14 -16.45 8.66
CA LEU A 87 2.40 -17.21 8.59
C LEU A 87 3.44 -16.78 9.62
N VAL A 88 3.41 -15.52 10.07
CA VAL A 88 4.29 -15.02 11.13
C VAL A 88 3.62 -14.98 12.50
N GLY A 89 2.39 -15.49 12.61
CA GLY A 89 1.61 -15.47 13.85
C GLY A 89 1.13 -14.07 14.25
N SER A 90 1.05 -13.13 13.29
CA SER A 90 0.53 -11.79 13.56
C SER A 90 -0.99 -11.83 13.77
N SER A 91 -1.47 -11.02 14.71
CA SER A 91 -2.90 -10.78 14.93
C SER A 91 -3.43 -9.58 14.15
N PHE A 92 -2.59 -8.95 13.32
CA PHE A 92 -3.00 -7.85 12.46
C PHE A 92 -3.95 -8.38 11.37
N THR A 93 -5.01 -7.62 11.08
CA THR A 93 -5.99 -7.94 10.04
C THR A 93 -6.21 -6.72 9.16
N VAL A 94 -6.15 -6.89 7.84
CA VAL A 94 -6.46 -5.80 6.91
C VAL A 94 -7.98 -5.75 6.74
N GLY A 95 -8.59 -4.64 7.14
CA GLY A 95 -10.04 -4.42 6.95
C GLY A 95 -10.30 -3.34 5.91
N ILE A 96 -11.40 -3.50 5.16
CA ILE A 96 -11.92 -2.42 4.31
C ILE A 96 -12.32 -1.25 5.23
N ALA A 97 -11.75 -0.06 4.98
CA ALA A 97 -12.26 1.15 5.59
C ALA A 97 -13.69 1.37 5.09
N ASP A 98 -14.68 1.18 5.97
CA ASP A 98 -16.05 1.62 5.75
C ASP A 98 -16.01 3.14 5.56
N GLU A 99 -15.99 3.61 4.31
CA GLU A 99 -16.36 4.98 4.01
C GLU A 99 -17.85 5.11 4.36
N GLY A 100 -18.13 5.39 5.64
CA GLY A 100 -19.46 5.71 6.11
C GLY A 100 -20.10 6.78 5.20
N PRO A 101 -21.43 6.78 5.06
CA PRO A 101 -22.11 7.58 4.06
C PRO A 101 -21.68 9.05 4.17
N ARG A 102 -21.04 9.57 3.11
CA ARG A 102 -20.73 11.00 2.95
C ARG A 102 -22.06 11.74 2.98
N ASN A 103 -22.45 12.21 4.15
CA ASN A 103 -23.69 12.92 4.37
C ASN A 103 -23.65 14.23 3.55
N PRO A 104 -24.46 14.41 2.49
CA PRO A 104 -24.49 15.67 1.78
C PRO A 104 -25.24 16.67 2.66
N ALA A 105 -24.47 17.59 3.25
CA ALA A 105 -24.90 18.92 3.70
C ALA A 105 -26.23 19.00 4.48
N VAL A 106 -26.11 19.14 5.80
CA VAL A 106 -27.03 19.98 6.57
C VAL A 106 -26.98 21.39 5.95
N THR A 107 -28.00 21.77 5.18
CA THR A 107 -28.26 23.18 4.88
C THR A 107 -28.99 23.81 6.07
N PRO A 108 -28.43 24.83 6.74
CA PRO A 108 -29.21 25.66 7.63
C PRO A 108 -30.00 26.62 6.74
N HIS A 109 -31.31 26.41 6.56
CA HIS A 109 -32.16 27.51 6.14
C HIS A 109 -32.93 28.02 7.35
N THR A 110 -32.53 29.23 7.71
CA THR A 110 -33.04 30.11 8.75
C THR A 110 -34.52 30.47 8.52
N THR A 111 -35.21 30.57 9.65
CA THR A 111 -36.43 31.33 9.99
C THR A 111 -36.80 32.53 9.09
N THR A 112 -38.13 32.78 9.01
CA THR A 112 -38.88 34.03 8.66
C THR A 112 -39.67 33.84 7.34
N SER A 113 -41.00 33.98 7.25
CA SER A 113 -41.99 34.80 7.96
C SER A 113 -43.37 34.15 8.00
#